data_AF-M0MFX7-F1
#
_entry.id   AF-M0MFX7-F1
#
_cell.length_a   1.000
_cell.length_b   1.000
_cell.length_c   1.000
_cell.angle_alpha   90.00
_cell.angle_beta   90.00
_cell.angle_gamma   90.00
#
_symmetry.space_group_name_H-M   'P 1'
#
loop_
_entity.id
_entity.type
_entity.pdbx_description
1 polymer ?
#
loop_
_entity_poly.entity_id
_entity_poly.type
_entity_poly.pdbx_seq_one_letter_code
_entity_poly.pdbx_strand_id
1 'polypeptide(L)' 'MTLRCARCGSYALAFTAQSYTETTLFEGYECEHCGATGSLTANDNTGISYTEGAIESDGEVW' A
#
# COMPACT_ATOMS: atom_id res chain seq x y z
N MET A 1 5.33 -0.43 -9.35
CA MET A 1 4.77 0.75 -8.68
C MET A 1 5.54 0.97 -7.39
N THR A 2 5.77 2.22 -7.00
CA THR A 2 6.33 2.54 -5.68
C THR A 2 5.20 3.02 -4.79
N LEU A 3 5.19 2.67 -3.50
CA LEU A 3 4.21 3.21 -2.55
C LEU A 3 4.81 4.39 -1.79
N ARG A 4 3.99 5.40 -1.48
CA ARG A 4 4.36 6.52 -0.62
C ARG A 4 3.26 6.88 0.36
N CYS A 5 3.62 7.55 1.46
CA CYS A 5 2.66 8.11 2.38
C CYS A 5 1.96 9.33 1.75
N ALA A 6 0.64 9.26 1.59
CA ALA A 6 -0.17 10.35 1.06
C ALA A 6 -0.22 11.58 1.98
N ARG A 7 0.06 11.41 3.28
CA ARG A 7 0.01 12.51 4.26
C ARG A 7 1.27 13.38 4.29
N CYS A 8 2.44 12.79 4.08
CA CYS A 8 3.73 13.49 4.21
C CYS A 8 4.63 13.34 2.99
N GLY A 9 4.24 12.55 1.99
CA GLY A 9 5.03 12.28 0.78
C GLY A 9 6.25 11.38 1.01
N SER A 10 6.46 10.86 2.22
CA SER A 10 7.61 10.01 2.52
C SER A 10 7.43 8.61 1.95
N TYR A 11 8.53 8.05 1.44
CA TYR A 11 8.63 6.67 0.96
C TYR A 11 9.08 5.70 2.06
N ALA A 12 9.42 6.21 3.25
CA ALA A 12 9.77 5.41 4.41
C ALA A 12 8.49 4.80 5.01
N LEU A 13 8.14 3.61 4.52
CA LEU A 13 7.00 2.81 4.92
C LEU A 13 7.49 1.52 5.57
N ALA A 14 7.16 1.33 6.85
CA ALA A 14 7.38 0.09 7.58
C ALA A 14 6.24 -0.89 7.31
N PHE A 15 6.58 -2.15 7.09
CA PHE A 15 5.62 -3.23 6.93
C PHE A 15 5.02 -3.60 8.29
N THR A 16 3.69 -3.55 8.43
CA THR A 16 3.01 -3.84 9.69
C THR A 16 2.21 -5.13 9.65
N ALA A 17 1.68 -5.50 8.48
CA ALA A 17 0.88 -6.71 8.31
C ALA A 17 1.01 -7.24 6.89
N GLN A 18 0.93 -8.55 6.72
CA GLN A 18 0.78 -9.18 5.41
C GLN A 18 -0.22 -10.33 5.54
N SER A 19 -1.09 -10.47 4.55
CA SER A 19 -1.94 -11.63 4.41
C SER A 19 -2.03 -12.03 2.96
N TYR A 20 -1.97 -13.34 2.70
CA TYR A 20 -2.09 -13.89 1.37
C TYR A 20 -3.17 -14.96 1.38
N THR A 21 -4.12 -14.81 0.48
CA THR A 21 -5.12 -15.81 0.14
C THR A 21 -4.89 -16.26 -1.30
N GLU A 22 -5.55 -17.33 -1.73
CA GLU A 22 -5.34 -17.93 -3.05
C GLU A 22 -5.42 -16.95 -4.23
N THR A 23 -6.18 -15.85 -4.09
CA THR A 23 -6.38 -14.85 -5.15
C THR A 23 -6.13 -13.41 -4.72
N THR A 24 -5.85 -13.15 -3.44
CA THR A 24 -5.74 -11.78 -2.91
C THR A 24 -4.55 -11.66 -1.98
N LEU A 25 -3.69 -10.68 -2.28
CA LEU A 25 -2.59 -10.21 -1.46
C LEU A 25 -3.03 -8.94 -0.72
N PHE A 26 -2.80 -8.91 0.58
CA PHE A 26 -2.97 -7.74 1.43
C PHE A 26 -1.65 -7.40 2.11
N GLU A 27 -1.29 -6.13 2.08
CA GLU A 27 -0.07 -5.59 2.67
C GLU A 27 -0.40 -4.31 3.44
N GLY A 28 -0.13 -4.31 4.75
CA GLY A 28 -0.29 -3.17 5.64
C GLY A 28 1.02 -2.42 5.84
N TYR A 29 0.95 -1.10 5.77
CA TYR A 29 2.09 -0.20 5.87
C TYR A 29 1.84 0.89 6.91
N GLU A 30 2.92 1.31 7.58
CA GLU A 30 2.95 2.47 8.46
C GLU A 30 4.10 3.41 8.05
N CYS A 31 3.81 4.69 7.90
CA CYS A 31 4.84 5.67 7.58
C CYS A 31 5.70 5.99 8.80
N GLU A 32 7.01 5.76 8.68
CA GLU A 32 7.97 5.96 9.78
C GLU A 32 8.12 7.43 10.19
N HIS A 33 7.78 8.37 9.31
CA HIS A 33 7.90 9.81 9.60
C HIS A 33 6.71 10.41 10.36
N CYS A 34 5.49 9.98 10.02
CA CYS A 34 4.27 10.60 10.57
C CYS A 34 3.33 9.60 11.26
N GLY A 35 3.71 8.33 11.34
CA GLY A 35 2.91 7.25 11.95
C GLY A 35 1.59 6.98 11.24
N ALA A 36 1.47 7.40 9.98
CA ALA A 36 0.24 7.24 9.23
C ALA A 36 0.17 5.82 8.64
N THR A 37 -0.99 5.18 8.77
CA THR A 37 -1.18 3.80 8.35
C THR A 37 -2.10 3.69 7.14
N GLY A 38 -1.99 2.56 6.46
CA GLY A 38 -2.84 2.18 5.35
C GLY A 38 -2.37 0.86 4.75
N SER A 39 -2.92 0.50 3.60
CA SER A 39 -2.72 -0.82 3.03
C SER A 39 -2.80 -0.83 1.52
N LEU A 40 -2.13 -1.80 0.91
CA LEU A 40 -2.29 -2.19 -0.48
C LEU A 40 -3.02 -3.54 -0.50
N THR A 41 -4.08 -3.62 -1.29
CA THR A 41 -4.73 -4.89 -1.63
C THR A 41 -4.59 -5.12 -3.12
N ALA A 42 -4.11 -6.30 -3.51
CA ALA A 42 -3.99 -6.72 -4.90
C ALA A 42 -4.74 -8.04 -5.08
N ASN A 43 -5.63 -8.09 -6.07
CA ASN A 43 -6.36 -9.29 -6.45
C ASN A 43 -5.79 -9.86 -7.74
N ASP A 44 -5.15 -11.02 -7.65
CA ASP A 44 -4.47 -11.71 -8.76
C ASP A 44 -5.47 -12.16 -9.85
N ASN A 45 -6.67 -12.59 -9.46
CA ASN A 45 -7.69 -13.08 -10.40
C ASN A 45 -8.19 -11.97 -11.35
N THR A 46 -8.34 -10.76 -10.82
CA THR A 46 -8.84 -9.60 -11.58
C THR A 46 -7.73 -8.69 -12.09
N GLY A 47 -6.50 -8.83 -11.58
CA GLY A 47 -5.39 -7.92 -11.84
C GLY A 47 -5.58 -6.52 -11.24
N ILE A 48 -6.57 -6.33 -10.35
CA ILE A 48 -6.88 -5.03 -9.74
C ILE A 48 -6.09 -4.88 -8.45
N SER A 49 -5.41 -3.75 -8.30
CA SER A 49 -4.77 -3.33 -7.05
C SER A 49 -5.28 -1.97 -6.61
N TYR A 50 -5.57 -1.81 -5.32
CA TYR A 50 -6.01 -0.55 -4.74
C TYR A 50 -5.35 -0.31 -3.38
N THR A 51 -5.14 0.97 -3.06
CA THR A 51 -4.60 1.42 -1.78
C THR A 51 -5.71 1.99 -0.92
N GLU A 52 -5.64 1.73 0.39
CA GLU A 52 -6.54 2.30 1.40
C GLU A 52 -5.75 3.03 2.48
N GLY A 53 -6.36 4.03 3.09
CA GLY A 53 -5.76 4.81 4.17
C GLY A 53 -4.76 5.85 3.68
N ALA A 54 -3.66 6.01 4.42
CA ALA A 54 -2.66 7.06 4.18
C ALA A 54 -1.51 6.64 3.26
N ILE A 55 -1.66 5.56 2.49
CA ILE A 55 -0.70 5.16 1.46
C ILE A 55 -1.31 5.41 0.08
N GLU A 56 -0.49 5.85 -0.86
CA GLU A 56 -0.84 5.99 -2.26
C GLU A 56 0.25 5.41 -3.15
N SER A 57 -0.13 5.09 -4.38
CA SER A 57 0.75 4.60 -5.43
C SER A 57 1.47 5.76 -6.11
N ASP A 58 2.79 5.83 -5.94
CA ASP A 58 3.68 6.67 -6.72
C ASP A 58 4.18 5.86 -7.94
N GLY A 59 3.41 5.88 -9.02
CA GLY A 59 3.73 5.14 -10.23
C GLY A 59 2.60 5.09 -11.23
N GLU A 60 2.73 5.95 -12.25
CA GLU A 60 2.02 6.09 -13.53
C GLU A 60 0.51 5.78 -13.59
N VAL A 61 -0.25 6.86 -13.73
CA VAL A 61 -1.46 6.92 -14.55
C VAL A 61 -1.12 6.51 -15.99
N TRP A 62 -1.63 5.37 -16.45
CA TRP A 62 -1.70 5.01 -17.88
C TRP A 62 -3.14 5.16 -18.36
#